data_AF-A0A4Q1VJL4-F1
#
_entry.id   AF-A0A4Q1VJL4-F1
#
_cell.length_a   1.000
_cell.length_b   1.000
_cell.length_c   1.000
_cell.angle_alpha   90.00
_cell.angle_beta   90.00
_cell.angle_gamma   90.00
#
_symmetry.space_group_name_H-M   'P 1'
#
loop_
_entity.id
_entity.type
_entity.pdbx_description
1 polymer ?
#
loop_
_entity_poly.entity_id
_entity_poly.type
_entity_poly.pdbx_seq_one_letter_code
_entity_poly.pdbx_strand_id
1 'polypeptide(L)'
;MASNALVQTRIDADVKDRATAVLEGMGLTVSDAVRILLTRTANEGALPLELVSNSDAHDAWFRAKVLQALADERPDIEDADAEARFTERRAAALRKAGGKA
;
A
#
# COMPACT_ATOMS: atom_id res chain seq x y z
N MET A 1 15.91 9.18 19.29
CA MET A 1 17.12 9.52 18.52
C MET A 1 16.68 10.08 17.18
N ALA A 2 17.20 11.23 16.74
CA ALA A 2 16.88 11.75 15.41
C ALA A 2 17.46 10.80 14.34
N SER A 3 16.66 10.43 13.35
CA SER A 3 17.11 9.62 12.21
C SER A 3 18.08 10.43 11.34
N ASN A 4 19.35 10.04 11.33
CA ASN A 4 20.48 10.75 10.73
C ASN A 4 21.22 9.93 9.66
N ALA A 5 20.68 8.76 9.28
CA ALA A 5 21.17 8.00 8.13
C ALA A 5 20.77 8.69 6.82
N LEU A 6 21.73 8.87 5.91
CA LEU A 6 21.54 9.51 4.62
C LEU A 6 21.49 8.48 3.50
N VAL A 7 20.53 8.64 2.59
CA VAL A 7 20.42 7.87 1.35
C VAL A 7 20.79 8.79 0.19
N GLN A 8 21.83 8.44 -0.57
CA GLN A 8 22.24 9.14 -1.78
C GLN A 8 22.20 8.19 -2.97
N THR A 9 21.65 8.64 -4.09
CA THR A 9 21.58 7.88 -5.33
C THR A 9 21.72 8.84 -6.51
N ARG A 10 22.41 8.39 -7.56
CA ARG A 10 22.55 9.15 -8.80
C ARG A 10 21.27 8.99 -9.62
N ILE A 11 20.76 10.09 -10.13
CA ILE A 11 19.61 10.13 -11.01
C ILE A 11 19.86 11.21 -12.07
N ASP A 12 19.25 11.03 -13.23
CA ASP A 12 19.21 12.05 -14.26
C ASP A 12 18.52 13.32 -13.73
N ALA A 13 19.05 14.49 -14.12
CA ALA A 13 18.57 15.78 -13.61
C ALA A 13 17.14 16.07 -14.06
N ASP A 14 16.80 15.79 -15.32
CA ASP A 14 15.46 16.02 -15.86
C ASP A 14 14.43 15.08 -15.21
N VAL A 15 14.85 13.86 -14.85
CA VAL A 15 14.00 12.95 -14.08
C VAL A 15 13.75 13.48 -12.67
N LYS A 16 14.78 13.98 -12.00
CA LYS A 16 14.65 14.55 -10.65
C LYS A 16 13.69 15.74 -10.64
N ASP A 17 13.82 16.65 -11.61
CA ASP A 17 13.01 17.87 -11.65
C ASP A 17 11.53 17.53 -11.93
N ARG A 18 11.26 16.64 -12.89
CA ARG A 18 9.89 16.16 -13.14
C ARG A 18 9.29 15.44 -11.95
N ALA A 19 10.06 14.56 -11.29
CA ALA A 19 9.59 13.86 -10.10
C ALA A 19 9.27 14.82 -8.94
N THR A 20 10.09 15.86 -8.77
CA THR A 20 9.87 16.90 -7.77
C THR A 20 8.54 17.61 -8.02
N ALA A 21 8.29 18.08 -9.25
CA ALA A 21 7.05 18.78 -9.59
C ALA A 21 5.79 17.92 -9.39
N VAL A 22 5.84 16.62 -9.74
CA VAL A 22 4.72 15.70 -9.54
C VAL A 22 4.44 15.49 -8.05
N LEU A 23 5.48 15.24 -7.24
CA LEU A 23 5.33 15.00 -5.81
C LEU A 23 4.87 16.25 -5.07
N GLU A 24 5.34 17.44 -5.45
CA GLU A 24 4.87 18.72 -4.91
C GLU A 24 3.37 18.93 -5.18
N GLY A 25 2.89 18.56 -6.37
CA GLY A 25 1.46 18.55 -6.70
C GLY A 25 0.63 17.63 -5.79
N MET A 26 1.25 16.63 -5.17
CA MET A 26 0.65 15.72 -4.19
C MET A 26 0.90 16.15 -2.74
N GLY A 27 1.59 17.28 -2.51
CA GLY A 27 1.94 17.77 -1.17
C GLY A 27 3.08 17.00 -0.50
N LEU A 28 3.92 16.31 -1.27
CA LEU A 28 5.04 15.50 -0.78
C LEU A 28 6.37 16.02 -1.32
N THR A 29 7.43 15.92 -0.52
CA THR A 29 8.80 16.10 -1.02
C THR A 29 9.37 14.78 -1.54
N VAL A 30 10.41 14.84 -2.38
CA VAL A 30 11.17 13.65 -2.81
C VAL A 30 11.66 12.86 -1.59
N SER A 31 12.13 13.56 -0.56
CA SER A 31 12.59 12.94 0.69
C SER A 31 11.49 12.21 1.44
N ASP A 32 10.24 12.71 1.41
CA ASP A 32 9.10 12.04 2.03
C ASP A 32 8.74 10.75 1.30
N ALA A 33 8.67 10.81 -0.04
CA ALA A 33 8.41 9.64 -0.87
C ALA A 33 9.46 8.54 -0.65
N VAL A 34 10.74 8.90 -0.62
CA VAL A 34 11.84 7.95 -0.36
C VAL A 34 11.76 7.38 1.07
N ARG A 35 11.46 8.19 2.09
CA ARG A 35 11.29 7.72 3.47
C ARG A 35 10.15 6.72 3.59
N ILE A 36 9.00 7.00 2.97
CA ILE A 36 7.84 6.09 2.96
C ILE A 36 8.22 4.77 2.27
N LEU A 37 8.81 4.85 1.08
CA LEU A 37 9.24 3.69 0.30
C LEU A 37 10.15 2.77 1.11
N LEU A 38 11.23 3.31 1.68
CA LEU A 38 12.22 2.52 2.41
C LEU A 38 11.68 1.99 3.74
N THR A 39 10.87 2.77 4.45
CA THR A 39 10.25 2.33 5.72
C THR A 39 9.28 1.18 5.48
N ARG A 40 8.41 1.28 4.48
CA ARG A 40 7.48 0.19 4.13
C ARG A 40 8.22 -1.05 3.65
N THR A 41 9.23 -0.88 2.78
CA THR A 41 10.04 -2.01 2.31
C THR A 41 10.72 -2.74 3.47
N ALA A 42 11.27 -1.99 4.44
CA ALA A 42 11.92 -2.58 5.62
C ALA A 42 10.94 -3.33 6.54
N ASN A 43 9.72 -2.82 6.70
CA ASN A 43 8.72 -3.39 7.60
C ASN A 43 7.93 -4.56 6.96
N GLU A 44 7.64 -4.46 5.67
CA GLU A 44 6.77 -5.39 4.94
C GLU A 44 7.56 -6.46 4.19
N GLY A 45 8.88 -6.27 4.00
CA GLY A 45 9.75 -7.23 3.31
C GLY A 45 9.51 -7.32 1.79
N ALA A 46 8.75 -6.38 1.22
CA ALA A 46 8.45 -6.30 -0.20
C ALA A 46 8.47 -4.83 -0.67
N LEU A 47 8.82 -4.62 -1.94
CA LEU A 47 8.70 -3.28 -2.55
C LEU A 47 7.22 -2.89 -2.65
N PRO A 48 6.81 -1.71 -2.14
CA PRO A 48 5.43 -1.25 -2.23
C PRO A 48 5.12 -0.80 -3.68
N LEU A 49 4.68 -1.75 -4.51
CA LEU A 49 4.30 -1.51 -5.92
C LEU A 49 3.11 -0.54 -6.06
N GLU A 50 2.33 -0.36 -4.99
CA GLU A 50 1.17 0.56 -4.96
C GLU A 50 1.53 2.05 -5.02
N LEU A 51 2.80 2.42 -4.76
CA LEU A 51 3.26 3.80 -5.03
C LEU A 51 3.54 4.05 -6.53
N VAL A 52 3.49 3.01 -7.37
CA VAL A 52 3.86 3.02 -8.79
C VAL A 52 2.64 2.80 -9.70
N SER A 53 1.46 2.54 -9.12
CA SER A 53 0.24 2.30 -9.87
C SER A 53 -0.27 3.60 -10.50
N ASN A 54 0.15 3.83 -11.74
CA ASN A 54 -0.49 4.72 -12.68
C ASN A 54 -2.02 4.59 -12.56
N SER A 55 -2.73 5.71 -12.43
CA SER A 55 -4.18 5.78 -12.14
C SER A 55 -4.97 4.75 -12.95
N ASP A 56 -4.62 4.56 -14.22
CA ASP A 56 -5.32 3.66 -15.13
C ASP A 56 -5.32 2.18 -14.70
N ALA A 57 -4.21 1.67 -14.16
CA ALA A 57 -4.12 0.26 -13.75
C ALA A 57 -4.93 0.03 -12.46
N HIS A 58 -4.84 0.98 -11.53
CA HIS A 58 -5.66 0.98 -10.33
C HIS A 58 -7.15 1.13 -10.67
N ASP A 59 -7.49 2.04 -11.59
CA ASP A 59 -8.87 2.29 -12.02
C ASP A 59 -9.46 1.10 -12.80
N ALA A 60 -8.65 0.41 -13.59
CA ALA A 60 -9.05 -0.82 -14.27
C ALA A 60 -9.30 -1.94 -13.25
N TRP A 61 -8.41 -2.12 -12.28
CA TRP A 61 -8.59 -3.08 -11.20
C TRP A 61 -9.82 -2.75 -10.35
N PHE A 62 -10.01 -1.49 -9.97
CA PHE A 62 -11.13 -1.03 -9.16
C PHE A 62 -12.46 -1.25 -9.89
N ARG A 63 -12.56 -0.85 -11.16
CA ARG A 63 -13.75 -1.11 -11.98
C ARG A 63 -14.05 -2.61 -12.11
N ALA A 64 -13.03 -3.44 -12.30
CA ALA A 64 -13.21 -4.89 -12.34
C ALA A 64 -13.76 -5.44 -11.01
N LYS A 65 -13.29 -4.93 -9.86
CA LYS A 65 -13.78 -5.33 -8.54
C LYS A 65 -15.20 -4.85 -8.24
N VAL A 66 -15.55 -3.65 -8.66
CA VAL A 66 -16.92 -3.14 -8.55
C VAL A 66 -17.88 -3.98 -9.40
N LEU A 67 -17.54 -4.26 -10.65
CA LEU A 67 -18.36 -5.13 -11.51
C LEU A 67 -18.50 -6.54 -10.94
N GLN A 68 -17.42 -7.10 -10.38
CA GLN A 68 -17.45 -8.39 -9.70
C GLN A 68 -18.43 -8.38 -8.51
N ALA A 69 -18.44 -7.31 -7.71
CA ALA A 69 -19.34 -7.17 -6.57
C ALA A 69 -20.81 -6.98 -7.01
N LEU A 70 -21.06 -6.21 -8.07
CA LEU A 70 -22.41 -6.03 -8.62
C LEU A 70 -22.98 -7.30 -9.26
N ALA A 71 -22.11 -8.17 -9.79
CA ALA A 71 -22.50 -9.46 -10.35
C ALA A 71 -22.58 -10.58 -9.30
N ASP A 72 -22.29 -10.30 -8.03
CA ASP A 72 -22.33 -11.28 -6.96
C ASP A 72 -23.78 -11.53 -6.52
N GLU A 73 -24.28 -12.74 -6.75
CA GLU A 73 -25.65 -13.15 -6.39
C GLU A 73 -25.77 -13.69 -4.96
N ARG A 74 -24.67 -13.71 -4.20
CA ARG A 74 -24.70 -14.20 -2.83
C ARG A 74 -25.58 -13.28 -1.96
N PRO A 75 -26.29 -13.86 -0.98
CA PRO A 75 -27.10 -13.05 -0.07
C PRO A 75 -26.19 -12.13 0.75
N ASP A 76 -26.73 -10.95 1.06
CA ASP A 76 -26.10 -10.04 2.00
C ASP A 76 -25.90 -10.74 3.34
N ILE A 77 -24.82 -10.36 4.02
CA ILE A 77 -24.51 -10.84 5.36
C ILE A 77 -24.77 -9.72 6.36
N GLU A 78 -25.32 -10.07 7.51
CA GLU A 78 -25.48 -9.13 8.62
C GLU A 78 -24.11 -8.70 9.14
N ASP A 79 -24.00 -7.44 9.55
CA ASP A 79 -22.75 -6.84 10.04
C ASP A 79 -22.15 -7.64 11.21
N ALA A 80 -23.00 -8.14 12.11
CA ALA A 80 -22.59 -8.98 13.24
C ALA A 80 -21.90 -10.29 12.81
N ASP A 81 -22.41 -10.93 11.75
CA ASP A 81 -21.85 -12.17 11.21
C ASP A 81 -20.53 -11.91 10.47
N ALA A 82 -20.44 -10.78 9.77
CA ALA A 82 -19.21 -10.32 9.14
C ALA A 82 -18.10 -10.08 10.19
N GLU A 83 -18.41 -9.35 11.27
CA GLU A 83 -17.47 -9.02 12.34
C GLU A 83 -17.01 -10.26 13.10
N ALA A 84 -17.92 -11.20 13.37
CA ALA A 84 -17.59 -12.49 13.97
C ALA A 84 -16.57 -13.26 13.11
N ARG A 85 -16.80 -13.31 11.79
CA ARG A 85 -15.90 -13.97 10.82
C ARG A 85 -14.53 -13.29 10.75
N PHE A 86 -14.47 -11.95 10.77
CA PHE A 86 -13.20 -11.22 10.77
C PHE A 86 -12.42 -11.40 12.07
N THR A 87 -13.11 -11.40 13.22
CA THR A 87 -12.51 -11.66 14.53
C THR A 87 -11.86 -13.04 14.59
N GLU A 88 -12.55 -14.08 14.09
CA GLU A 88 -12.00 -15.42 14.01
C GLU A 88 -10.75 -15.48 13.10
N ARG A 89 -10.81 -14.87 11.91
CA ARG A 89 -9.67 -14.83 10.98
C ARG A 89 -8.46 -14.09 11.57
N ARG A 90 -8.69 -12.98 12.28
CA ARG A 90 -7.64 -12.22 12.96
C ARG A 90 -6.99 -13.04 14.09
N ALA A 91 -7.79 -13.72 14.90
CA ALA A 91 -7.28 -14.61 15.94
C ALA A 91 -6.45 -15.78 15.37
N ALA A 92 -6.89 -16.37 14.24
CA ALA A 92 -6.14 -17.42 13.55
C ALA A 92 -4.81 -16.92 12.97
N ALA A 93 -4.80 -15.73 12.37
CA ALA A 93 -3.58 -15.10 11.85
C ALA A 93 -2.56 -14.83 12.97
N LEU A 94 -3.01 -14.32 14.12
CA LEU A 94 -2.16 -14.09 15.30
C LEU A 94 -1.56 -15.39 15.85
N ARG A 95 -2.35 -16.48 15.92
CA ARG A 95 -1.82 -17.81 16.31
C ARG A 95 -0.74 -18.31 15.35
N LYS A 96 -0.95 -18.14 14.04
CA LYS A 96 0.04 -18.51 13.01
C LYS A 96 1.32 -17.68 13.07
N ALA A 97 1.22 -16.39 13.40
CA ALA A 97 2.38 -15.52 13.60
C ALA A 97 3.16 -15.87 14.88
N GLY A 98 2.47 -16.25 15.96
CA GLY A 98 3.07 -16.67 17.23
C GLY A 98 3.69 -18.07 17.22
N GLY A 99 3.26 -18.95 16.31
CA GLY A 99 3.82 -20.30 16.12
C GLY A 99 5.08 -20.36 15.24
N LYS A 100 5.66 -19.21 14.88
CA LYS A 100 6.87 -19.08 14.06
C LYS A 100 8.07 -18.60 14.90
N ALA A 101 8.20 -19.14 16.11
CA ALA A 101 9.33 -18.98 17.02
C ALA A 101 10.00 -20.33 17.24
#